data_AF-A0A7C0Z6Z0-F1
#
_entry.id   AF-A0A7C0Z6Z0-F1
#
_cell.length_a   1.000
_cell.length_b   1.000
_cell.length_c   1.000
_cell.angle_alpha   90.00
_cell.angle_beta   90.00
_cell.angle_gamma   90.00
#
_symmetry.space_group_name_H-M   'P 1'
#
loop_
_entity.id
_entity.type
_entity.pdbx_description
1 polymer ?
#
loop_
_entity_poly.entity_id
_entity_poly.type
_entity_poly.pdbx_seq_one_letter_code
_entity_poly.pdbx_strand_id
1 'polypeptide(L)'
;MHGSIRKQSSKYRQDDYHIFWRRFSKHSDNKKYRVYSMNEMKESGFTLIELIVTIIVAAIMAAMMVQVMGSNLIKSSIPVTDTRSSLYINDIMERMTADYKRLLATDNTPLKTFKSYVENGNNPKSNPYYGDYKYKTKYIRFDSDNMEDINPCTGDCKILKVTISYKGHSLTALFTK
;
A
#
# COMPACT_ATOMS: atom_id res chain seq x y z
N MET A 1 -19.73 -9.77 70.70
CA MET A 1 -19.46 -8.47 70.06
C MET A 1 -20.54 -8.30 68.99
N HIS A 2 -21.75 -7.79 69.28
CA HIS A 2 -22.08 -6.44 69.78
C HIS A 2 -21.40 -5.37 68.89
N GLY A 3 -22.10 -4.46 68.19
CA GLY A 3 -23.46 -3.99 68.40
C GLY A 3 -24.15 -3.42 67.15
N SER A 4 -25.45 -3.69 67.13
CA SER A 4 -26.52 -2.87 66.55
C SER A 4 -26.73 -1.61 67.41
N ILE A 5 -27.55 -0.67 66.92
CA ILE A 5 -28.36 0.39 67.60
C ILE A 5 -28.18 1.74 66.84
N ARG A 6 -29.18 2.59 66.54
CA ARG A 6 -30.66 2.60 66.47
C ARG A 6 -31.03 4.11 66.41
N LYS A 7 -32.20 4.44 65.83
CA LYS A 7 -33.14 5.53 66.23
C LYS A 7 -32.62 6.99 66.07
N GLN A 8 -33.41 8.05 65.92
CA GLN A 8 -34.85 8.39 65.91
C GLN A 8 -34.90 9.85 65.34
N SER A 9 -35.83 10.19 64.46
CA SER A 9 -37.08 10.94 64.74
C SER A 9 -36.96 12.42 65.20
N SER A 10 -37.81 13.25 64.56
CA SER A 10 -38.58 14.37 65.12
C SER A 10 -37.96 15.78 65.19
N LYS A 11 -38.52 16.71 64.38
CA LYS A 11 -39.38 17.80 64.91
C LYS A 11 -40.03 18.64 63.81
N TYR A 12 -41.36 18.69 63.82
CA TYR A 12 -42.20 19.75 63.24
C TYR A 12 -42.32 20.92 64.24
N ARG A 13 -42.33 22.17 63.73
CA ARG A 13 -42.79 23.44 64.34
C ARG A 13 -42.67 24.53 63.23
N GLN A 14 -43.70 24.90 62.44
CA GLN A 14 -44.88 25.75 62.73
C GLN A 14 -44.43 26.94 63.60
N ASP A 15 -44.30 28.16 63.08
CA ASP A 15 -45.22 29.32 63.20
C ASP A 15 -44.47 30.49 62.50
N ASP A 16 -45.02 31.34 61.60
CA ASP A 16 -45.84 32.51 61.91
C ASP A 16 -46.30 33.18 60.60
N TYR A 17 -47.61 33.16 60.29
CA TYR A 17 -48.20 33.95 59.20
C TYR A 17 -49.52 34.59 59.66
N HIS A 18 -49.41 35.66 60.43
CA HIS A 18 -50.48 36.63 60.69
C HIS A 18 -49.74 37.95 61.03
N ILE A 19 -50.03 39.13 60.51
CA ILE A 19 -51.30 39.86 60.32
C ILE A 19 -50.99 41.02 59.34
N PHE A 20 -52.01 41.53 58.62
CA PHE A 20 -52.36 42.98 58.55
C PHE A 20 -52.84 43.46 57.17
N TRP A 21 -54.14 43.25 56.92
CA TRP A 21 -54.91 43.94 55.87
C TRP A 21 -54.96 45.46 56.10
N ARG A 22 -54.41 46.27 55.19
CA ARG A 22 -54.87 47.65 54.88
C ARG A 22 -54.57 47.92 53.39
N ARG A 23 -55.56 47.84 52.51
CA ARG A 23 -56.40 48.98 52.08
C ARG A 23 -55.57 50.20 51.69
N PHE A 24 -55.28 50.38 50.39
CA PHE A 24 -55.64 51.58 49.60
C PHE A 24 -55.10 51.53 48.15
N SER A 25 -55.94 52.04 47.25
CA SER A 25 -55.61 52.79 46.03
C SER A 25 -54.99 52.09 44.80
N LYS A 26 -55.86 51.92 43.80
CA LYS A 26 -55.71 52.23 42.37
C LYS A 26 -54.37 52.92 41.98
N HIS A 27 -53.63 52.32 41.05
CA HIS A 27 -52.88 53.06 40.04
C HIS A 27 -52.77 52.23 38.75
N SER A 28 -53.29 52.81 37.67
CA SER A 28 -53.07 52.39 36.29
C SER A 28 -51.64 52.75 35.92
N ASP A 29 -50.87 51.79 35.38
CA ASP A 29 -49.64 52.08 34.66
C ASP A 29 -49.51 51.17 33.43
N ASN A 30 -49.52 51.84 32.28
CA ASN A 30 -49.28 51.31 30.94
C ASN A 30 -47.92 50.61 30.86
N LYS A 31 -47.92 49.28 30.81
CA LYS A 31 -46.74 48.56 30.33
C LYS A 31 -46.75 48.57 28.80
N LYS A 32 -46.05 49.55 28.24
CA LYS A 32 -45.61 49.59 26.83
C LYS A 32 -45.13 48.20 26.40
N TYR A 33 -45.86 47.55 25.50
CA TYR A 33 -45.38 46.36 24.83
C TYR A 33 -44.15 46.75 24.01
N ARG A 34 -42.97 46.24 24.38
CA ARG A 34 -41.78 46.36 23.54
C ARG A 34 -42.04 45.51 22.30
N VAL A 35 -42.24 46.18 21.17
CA VAL A 35 -42.23 45.56 19.85
C VAL A 35 -40.84 44.94 19.69
N TYR A 36 -40.74 43.62 19.79
CA TYR A 36 -39.61 42.92 19.22
C TYR A 36 -39.75 43.13 17.71
N SER A 37 -38.85 43.91 17.13
CA SER A 37 -38.64 43.87 15.69
C SER A 37 -38.20 42.44 15.39
N MET A 38 -39.15 41.63 14.92
CA MET A 38 -38.85 40.41 14.20
C MET A 38 -38.03 40.90 13.00
N ASN A 39 -36.70 40.79 13.08
CA ASN A 39 -35.92 40.71 11.88
C ASN A 39 -36.50 39.53 11.11
N GLU A 40 -37.12 39.79 9.97
CA GLU A 40 -37.53 38.75 9.04
C GLU A 40 -36.30 37.88 8.78
N MET A 41 -36.28 36.67 9.34
CA MET A 41 -35.37 35.64 8.88
C MET A 41 -35.86 35.28 7.50
N LYS A 42 -35.23 35.86 6.50
CA LYS A 42 -35.53 35.63 5.09
C LYS A 42 -35.23 34.15 4.81
N GLU A 43 -36.24 33.31 4.89
CA GLU A 43 -36.13 31.92 4.45
C GLU A 43 -35.92 31.92 2.93
N SER A 44 -34.66 31.85 2.51
CA SER A 44 -34.29 31.65 1.12
C SER A 44 -34.49 30.17 0.79
N GLY A 45 -35.58 29.85 0.11
CA GLY A 45 -35.79 28.53 -0.48
C GLY A 45 -34.77 28.26 -1.60
N PHE A 46 -34.41 26.98 -1.78
CA PHE A 46 -33.58 26.55 -2.90
C PHE A 46 -34.24 26.89 -4.23
N THR A 47 -33.48 27.52 -5.13
CA THR A 47 -33.97 27.80 -6.48
C THR A 47 -33.82 26.55 -7.36
N LEU A 48 -34.73 26.34 -8.30
CA LEU A 48 -34.65 25.24 -9.27
C LEU A 48 -33.33 25.27 -10.05
N ILE A 49 -32.86 26.48 -10.38
CA ILE A 49 -31.62 26.67 -11.13
C ILE A 49 -30.38 26.30 -10.30
N GLU A 50 -30.34 26.62 -9.01
CA GLU A 50 -29.25 26.24 -8.11
C GLU A 50 -29.15 24.73 -7.98
N LEU A 51 -30.27 24.05 -7.82
CA LEU A 51 -30.30 22.59 -7.79
C LEU A 51 -29.70 22.03 -9.08
N ILE A 52 -30.19 22.44 -10.26
CA ILE A 52 -29.70 21.95 -11.56
C ILE A 52 -28.18 22.18 -11.71
N VAL A 53 -27.69 23.37 -11.35
CA VAL A 53 -26.27 23.71 -11.45
C VAL A 53 -25.43 22.83 -10.51
N THR A 54 -25.87 22.59 -9.28
CA THR A 54 -25.13 21.74 -8.33
C THR A 54 -25.01 20.29 -8.79
N ILE A 55 -26.07 19.69 -9.35
CA ILE A 55 -26.00 18.31 -9.88
C ILE A 55 -25.11 18.21 -11.11
N ILE A 56 -25.11 19.23 -12.00
CA ILE A 56 -24.21 19.27 -13.16
C ILE A 56 -22.75 19.32 -12.70
N VAL A 57 -22.44 20.22 -11.76
CA VAL A 57 -21.09 20.37 -11.22
C VAL A 57 -20.65 19.09 -10.49
N ALA A 58 -21.53 18.47 -9.71
CA ALA A 58 -21.26 17.19 -9.05
C ALA A 58 -21.02 16.06 -10.06
N ALA A 59 -21.77 16.01 -11.17
CA ALA A 59 -21.59 15.01 -12.22
C ALA A 59 -20.24 15.15 -12.94
N ILE A 60 -19.81 16.39 -13.21
CA ILE A 60 -18.48 16.66 -13.81
C ILE A 60 -17.37 16.23 -12.85
N MET A 61 -17.47 16.58 -11.57
CA MET A 61 -16.49 16.17 -10.55
C MET A 61 -16.44 14.64 -10.38
N ALA A 62 -17.60 13.98 -10.36
CA ALA A 62 -17.67 12.52 -10.30
C ALA A 62 -17.01 11.87 -11.52
N ALA A 63 -17.26 12.40 -12.72
CA ALA A 63 -16.65 11.91 -13.96
C ALA A 63 -15.12 12.05 -13.94
N MET A 64 -14.59 13.16 -13.42
CA MET A 64 -13.15 13.36 -13.24
C MET A 64 -12.57 12.42 -12.17
N MET A 65 -13.29 12.20 -11.07
CA MET A 65 -12.88 11.32 -9.98
C MET A 65 -12.75 9.86 -10.42
N VAL A 66 -13.66 9.36 -11.26
CA VAL A 66 -13.59 8.00 -11.82
C VAL A 66 -12.33 7.80 -12.66
N GLN A 67 -11.93 8.79 -13.47
CA GLN A 67 -10.71 8.72 -14.29
C GLN A 67 -9.43 8.68 -13.43
N VAL A 68 -9.41 9.44 -12.34
CA VAL A 68 -8.30 9.48 -11.38
C VAL A 68 -8.20 8.19 -10.58
N MET A 69 -9.32 7.62 -10.12
CA MET A 69 -9.31 6.37 -9.34
C MET A 69 -8.98 5.13 -10.19
N GLY A 70 -9.56 5.02 -11.39
CA GLY A 70 -9.33 3.89 -12.28
C GLY A 70 -7.85 3.70 -12.65
N SER A 71 -7.13 4.81 -12.81
CA SER A 71 -5.71 4.80 -13.19
C SER A 71 -4.77 4.48 -12.03
N ASN A 72 -5.10 4.89 -10.80
CA ASN A 72 -4.20 4.75 -9.65
C ASN A 72 -4.36 3.41 -8.90
N LEU A 73 -5.57 2.84 -8.88
CA LEU A 73 -5.82 1.55 -8.23
C LEU A 73 -5.21 0.38 -9.01
N ILE A 74 -5.24 0.43 -10.34
CA ILE A 74 -4.68 -0.64 -11.20
C ILE A 74 -3.13 -0.59 -11.23
N LYS A 75 -2.53 0.59 -11.06
CA LYS A 75 -1.06 0.76 -11.10
C LYS A 75 -0.33 0.36 -9.80
N SER A 76 -1.04 -0.03 -8.74
CA SER A 76 -0.41 -0.32 -7.44
C SER A 76 0.02 -1.78 -7.24
N SER A 77 -0.61 -2.74 -7.94
CA SER A 77 -0.27 -4.17 -7.82
C SER A 77 0.78 -4.63 -8.84
N ILE A 78 0.75 -4.06 -10.05
CA ILE A 78 1.69 -4.33 -11.15
C ILE A 78 3.16 -4.13 -10.74
N PRO A 79 3.57 -3.02 -10.11
CA PRO A 79 4.98 -2.81 -9.77
C PRO A 79 5.48 -3.81 -8.72
N VAL A 80 4.62 -4.27 -7.81
CA VAL A 80 5.03 -5.20 -6.75
C VAL A 80 5.30 -6.59 -7.31
N THR A 81 4.46 -7.09 -8.22
CA THR A 81 4.65 -8.41 -8.83
C THR A 81 5.84 -8.43 -9.79
N ASP A 82 6.07 -7.33 -10.50
CA ASP A 82 7.19 -7.18 -11.42
C ASP A 82 8.52 -7.06 -10.65
N THR A 83 8.54 -6.25 -9.59
CA THR A 83 9.72 -6.12 -8.71
C THR A 83 10.05 -7.46 -8.05
N ARG A 84 9.06 -8.21 -7.56
CA ARG A 84 9.30 -9.54 -6.98
C ARG A 84 9.92 -10.50 -7.98
N SER A 85 9.43 -10.51 -9.22
CA SER A 85 9.96 -11.39 -10.28
C SER A 85 11.39 -10.99 -10.69
N SER A 86 11.69 -9.68 -10.70
CA SER A 86 13.04 -9.16 -10.93
C SER A 86 14.01 -9.49 -9.78
N LEU A 87 13.60 -9.32 -8.52
CA LEU A 87 14.44 -9.69 -7.37
C LEU A 87 14.69 -11.20 -7.33
N TYR A 88 13.68 -12.00 -7.64
CA TYR A 88 13.80 -13.46 -7.70
C TYR A 88 14.88 -13.92 -8.69
N ILE A 89 14.90 -13.36 -9.90
CA ILE A 89 15.91 -13.75 -10.89
C ILE A 89 17.32 -13.23 -10.55
N ASN A 90 17.41 -12.09 -9.86
CA ASN A 90 18.69 -11.59 -9.33
C ASN A 90 19.24 -12.52 -8.23
N ASP A 91 18.41 -12.93 -7.27
CA ASP A 91 18.79 -13.89 -6.22
C ASP A 91 19.33 -15.20 -6.82
N ILE A 92 18.66 -15.73 -7.84
CA ILE A 92 19.13 -16.91 -8.57
C ILE A 92 20.53 -16.67 -9.17
N MET A 93 20.76 -15.53 -9.84
CA MET A 93 22.05 -15.23 -10.45
C MET A 93 23.15 -15.01 -9.41
N GLU A 94 22.83 -14.42 -8.26
CA GLU A 94 23.77 -14.25 -7.15
C GLU A 94 24.22 -15.59 -6.60
N ARG A 95 23.27 -16.51 -6.38
CA ARG A 95 23.58 -17.89 -5.96
C ARG A 95 24.41 -18.64 -6.98
N MET A 96 24.07 -18.53 -8.27
CA MET A 96 24.89 -19.08 -9.36
C MET A 96 26.31 -18.51 -9.36
N THR A 97 26.45 -17.19 -9.16
CA THR A 97 27.76 -16.52 -9.13
C THR A 97 28.58 -16.96 -7.91
N ALA A 98 27.96 -17.15 -6.76
CA ALA A 98 28.61 -17.67 -5.57
C ALA A 98 29.11 -19.11 -5.77
N ASP A 99 28.28 -19.98 -6.35
CA ASP A 99 28.69 -21.35 -6.67
C ASP A 99 29.78 -21.40 -7.74
N TYR A 100 29.73 -20.52 -8.73
CA TYR A 100 30.81 -20.40 -9.71
C TYR A 100 32.14 -20.01 -9.05
N LYS A 101 32.13 -19.00 -8.16
CA LYS A 101 33.32 -18.59 -7.40
C LYS A 101 33.87 -19.73 -6.54
N ARG A 102 33.00 -20.54 -5.93
CA ARG A 102 33.41 -21.74 -5.20
C ARG A 102 34.07 -22.75 -6.15
N LEU A 103 33.47 -23.03 -7.31
CA LEU A 103 34.01 -23.96 -8.30
C LEU A 103 35.38 -23.51 -8.82
N LEU A 104 35.63 -22.21 -8.99
CA LEU A 104 36.95 -21.69 -9.37
C LEU A 104 38.06 -22.12 -8.40
N ALA A 105 37.74 -22.30 -7.11
CA ALA A 105 38.70 -22.71 -6.09
C ALA A 105 38.77 -24.25 -5.90
N THR A 106 37.74 -25.00 -6.28
CA THR A 106 37.60 -26.42 -5.91
C THR A 106 37.58 -27.40 -7.08
N ASP A 107 37.28 -26.95 -8.29
CA ASP A 107 37.08 -27.79 -9.46
C ASP A 107 38.15 -27.52 -10.53
N ASN A 108 38.62 -28.58 -11.20
CA ASN A 108 39.63 -28.47 -12.27
C ASN A 108 39.05 -27.89 -13.58
N THR A 109 37.74 -28.04 -13.77
CA THR A 109 36.96 -27.64 -14.94
C THR A 109 35.73 -26.78 -14.55
N PRO A 110 35.94 -25.64 -13.87
CA PRO A 110 34.87 -24.90 -13.19
C PRO A 110 33.75 -24.45 -14.13
N LEU A 111 34.08 -23.96 -15.33
CA LEU A 111 33.08 -23.55 -16.33
C LEU A 111 32.20 -24.70 -16.81
N LYS A 112 32.77 -25.89 -17.01
CA LYS A 112 32.04 -27.08 -17.47
C LYS A 112 31.11 -27.59 -16.38
N THR A 113 31.60 -27.71 -15.16
CA THR A 113 30.79 -28.11 -14.00
C THR A 113 29.68 -27.09 -13.74
N PHE A 114 30.01 -25.80 -13.77
CA PHE A 114 29.04 -24.72 -13.57
C PHE A 114 27.95 -24.69 -14.65
N LYS A 115 28.30 -24.88 -15.93
CA LYS A 115 27.31 -25.02 -17.01
C LYS A 115 26.30 -26.12 -16.68
N SER A 116 26.77 -27.29 -16.23
CA SER A 116 25.89 -28.39 -15.82
C SER A 116 25.00 -28.00 -14.64
N TYR A 117 25.52 -27.28 -13.66
CA TYR A 117 24.72 -26.78 -12.53
C TYR A 117 23.63 -25.81 -13.01
N VAL A 118 23.91 -24.92 -13.95
CA VAL A 118 22.90 -24.00 -14.49
C VAL A 118 21.84 -24.74 -15.31
N GLU A 119 22.23 -25.72 -16.13
CA GLU A 119 21.29 -26.46 -16.98
C GLU A 119 20.40 -27.41 -16.17
N ASN A 120 20.85 -27.89 -15.02
CA ASN A 120 20.09 -28.79 -14.15
C ASN A 120 19.49 -28.11 -12.91
N GLY A 121 19.95 -26.91 -12.57
CA GLY A 121 19.64 -26.20 -11.33
C GLY A 121 18.19 -25.69 -11.23
N ASN A 122 17.40 -25.86 -12.30
CA ASN A 122 15.96 -25.60 -12.27
C ASN A 122 15.12 -26.82 -11.87
N ASN A 123 15.74 -27.99 -11.70
CA ASN A 123 15.09 -29.19 -11.22
C ASN A 123 15.17 -29.28 -9.68
N PRO A 124 14.06 -29.38 -8.93
CA PRO A 124 14.09 -29.51 -7.47
C PRO A 124 14.88 -30.70 -6.92
N LYS A 125 15.20 -31.69 -7.76
CA LYS A 125 16.00 -32.87 -7.40
C LYS A 125 17.51 -32.69 -7.66
N SER A 126 17.93 -31.60 -8.29
CA SER A 126 19.35 -31.36 -8.57
C SER A 126 20.05 -30.77 -7.34
N ASN A 127 21.36 -30.94 -7.30
CA ASN A 127 22.23 -30.31 -6.32
C ASN A 127 23.40 -29.64 -7.05
N PRO A 128 23.49 -28.30 -7.09
CA PRO A 128 22.60 -27.33 -6.44
C PRO A 128 21.27 -27.13 -7.18
N TYR A 129 20.20 -26.86 -6.42
CA TYR A 129 18.93 -26.35 -6.93
C TYR A 129 18.85 -24.84 -6.73
N TYR A 130 18.76 -24.07 -7.82
CA TYR A 130 18.72 -22.61 -7.78
C TYR A 130 17.31 -22.02 -7.75
N GLY A 131 16.30 -22.72 -8.25
CA GLY A 131 14.93 -22.20 -8.31
C GLY A 131 14.25 -22.52 -9.63
N ASP A 132 13.06 -22.01 -9.89
CA ASP A 132 12.39 -22.17 -11.18
C ASP A 132 12.85 -21.07 -12.16
N TYR A 133 13.53 -21.47 -13.24
CA TYR A 133 13.96 -20.55 -14.29
C TYR A 133 14.12 -21.30 -15.62
N LYS A 134 14.02 -20.55 -16.71
CA LYS A 134 14.47 -20.99 -18.03
C LYS A 134 15.91 -20.56 -18.23
N TYR A 135 16.68 -21.34 -18.95
CA TYR A 135 18.09 -21.04 -19.21
C TYR A 135 18.43 -21.08 -20.69
N LYS A 136 19.46 -20.31 -21.05
CA LYS A 136 20.22 -20.43 -22.29
C LYS A 136 21.69 -20.29 -21.92
N THR A 137 22.49 -21.30 -22.23
CA THR A 137 23.94 -21.25 -22.01
C THR A 137 24.66 -21.41 -23.33
N LYS A 138 25.65 -20.56 -23.59
CA LYS A 138 26.47 -20.61 -24.80
C LYS A 138 27.91 -20.31 -24.44
N TYR A 139 28.83 -21.13 -24.92
CA TYR A 139 30.24 -20.74 -24.94
C TYR A 139 30.46 -19.75 -26.07
N ILE A 140 31.01 -18.59 -25.75
CA ILE A 140 31.21 -17.49 -26.71
C ILE A 140 32.70 -17.21 -26.89
N ARG A 141 33.01 -16.64 -28.05
CA ARG A 141 34.29 -16.03 -28.40
C ARG A 141 34.00 -14.75 -29.18
N PHE A 142 34.96 -13.84 -29.20
CA PHE A 142 34.87 -12.63 -30.02
C PHE A 142 35.73 -12.80 -31.27
N ASP A 143 35.25 -12.34 -32.42
CA ASP A 143 35.98 -12.35 -33.68
C ASP A 143 36.97 -11.17 -33.78
N SER A 144 37.65 -11.02 -34.93
CA SER A 144 38.61 -9.93 -35.16
C SER A 144 37.98 -8.53 -35.12
N ASP A 145 36.66 -8.44 -35.30
CA ASP A 145 35.90 -7.21 -35.27
C ASP A 145 35.27 -6.95 -33.88
N ASN A 146 35.64 -7.75 -32.88
CA ASN A 146 35.13 -7.72 -31.51
C ASN A 146 33.62 -8.04 -31.39
N MET A 147 33.05 -8.77 -32.35
CA MET A 147 31.66 -9.23 -32.31
C MET A 147 31.59 -10.66 -31.77
N GLU A 148 30.45 -11.04 -31.18
CA GLU A 148 30.24 -12.43 -30.75
C GLU A 148 30.25 -13.34 -31.98
N ASP A 149 31.23 -14.24 -32.03
CA ASP A 149 31.40 -15.14 -33.16
C ASP A 149 30.20 -16.09 -33.28
N ILE A 150 29.73 -16.24 -34.51
CA ILE A 150 28.59 -17.08 -34.85
C ILE A 150 28.93 -18.56 -34.81
N ASN A 151 30.20 -18.91 -34.99
CA ASN A 151 30.64 -20.30 -34.98
C ASN A 151 30.71 -20.81 -33.54
N PRO A 152 30.30 -22.08 -33.30
CA PRO A 152 30.42 -22.67 -31.99
C PRO A 152 31.88 -22.67 -31.55
N CYS A 153 32.12 -22.38 -30.27
CA CYS A 153 33.44 -22.51 -29.71
C CYS A 153 33.85 -24.00 -29.73
N THR A 154 34.90 -24.32 -30.47
CA THR A 154 35.50 -25.66 -30.59
C THR A 154 36.87 -25.64 -29.89
N GLY A 155 36.98 -26.28 -28.72
CA GLY A 155 38.22 -26.32 -27.91
C GLY A 155 38.07 -25.72 -26.51
N ASP A 156 39.11 -25.04 -26.01
CA ASP A 156 39.12 -24.41 -24.69
C ASP A 156 38.29 -23.13 -24.66
N CYS A 157 36.98 -23.30 -24.45
CA CYS A 157 36.04 -22.21 -24.34
C CYS A 157 36.14 -21.50 -22.99
N LYS A 158 36.75 -20.30 -23.02
CA LYS A 158 37.07 -19.53 -21.81
C LYS A 158 35.94 -18.65 -21.28
N ILE A 159 34.90 -18.41 -22.08
CA ILE A 159 33.78 -17.53 -21.72
C ILE A 159 32.47 -18.28 -21.86
N LEU A 160 31.77 -18.47 -20.75
CA LEU A 160 30.42 -19.01 -20.71
C LEU A 160 29.44 -17.85 -20.54
N LYS A 161 28.58 -17.66 -21.55
CA LYS A 161 27.42 -16.78 -21.48
C LYS A 161 26.25 -17.55 -20.91
N VAL A 162 25.69 -17.05 -19.82
CA VAL A 162 24.52 -17.60 -19.16
C VAL A 162 23.41 -16.57 -19.18
N THR A 163 22.27 -16.94 -19.75
CA THR A 163 21.04 -16.17 -19.66
C THR A 163 20.00 -17.00 -18.92
N ILE A 164 19.43 -16.44 -17.86
CA ILE A 164 18.26 -17.01 -17.18
C ILE A 164 17.04 -16.12 -17.41
N SER A 165 15.84 -16.71 -17.40
CA SER A 165 14.59 -15.96 -17.48
C SER A 165 13.50 -16.52 -16.58
N TYR A 166 12.69 -15.61 -16.02
CA TYR A 166 11.55 -15.91 -15.16
C TYR A 166 10.48 -14.84 -15.33
N LYS A 167 9.23 -15.26 -15.62
CA LYS A 167 8.07 -14.37 -15.78
C LYS A 167 8.32 -13.09 -16.62
N GLY A 168 8.97 -13.22 -17.76
CA GLY A 168 9.24 -12.09 -18.67
C GLY A 168 10.48 -11.25 -18.34
N HIS A 169 11.11 -11.47 -17.18
CA HIS A 169 12.40 -10.89 -16.85
C HIS A 169 13.52 -11.84 -17.29
N SER A 170 14.63 -11.26 -17.77
CA SER A 170 15.82 -12.03 -18.15
C SER A 170 17.07 -11.34 -17.65
N LEU A 171 18.06 -12.12 -17.26
CA LEU A 171 19.36 -11.64 -16.82
C LEU A 171 20.45 -12.45 -17.50
N THR A 172 21.45 -11.76 -18.03
CA THR A 172 22.59 -12.37 -18.71
C THR A 172 23.88 -12.00 -17.99
N ALA A 173 24.72 -13.00 -17.73
CA ALA A 173 26.04 -12.83 -17.14
C ALA A 173 27.08 -13.62 -17.95
N LEU A 174 28.32 -13.13 -17.90
CA LEU A 174 29.48 -13.79 -18.50
C LEU A 174 30.37 -14.34 -17.39
N PHE A 175 30.76 -15.60 -17.52
CA PHE A 175 31.61 -16.30 -16.58
C PHE A 175 32.88 -16.74 -17.29
N THR A 176 34.03 -16.48 -16.68
CA THR A 176 35.35 -16.76 -17.28
C THR A 176 36.28 -17.45 -16.30
N LYS A 177 37.18 -18.28 -16.82
CA LYS A 177 38.28 -18.87 -16.04
C LYS A 177 39.43 -17.89 -15.90
#